data_AF-A0A6A6H5V1-F1
#
_entry.id   AF-A0A6A6H5V1-F1
#
_cell.length_a   1.000
_cell.length_b   1.000
_cell.length_c   1.000
_cell.angle_alpha   90.00
_cell.angle_beta   90.00
_cell.angle_gamma   90.00
#
_symmetry.space_group_name_H-M   'P 1'
#
loop_
_entity.id
_entity.type
_entity.pdbx_description
1 polymer ?
#
loop_
_entity_poly.entity_id
_entity_poly.type
_entity_poly.pdbx_seq_one_letter_code
_entity_poly.pdbx_strand_id
1 'polypeptide(L)'
;MLEIACFNNHSACLAEEAGADRIELCADYAVGGTTPRLEDCTLLRNKVQIPIFVMNRPRGGSFVYTEAELTKMRDDISRFKDIADGFVFGVLDESGMVDVAQNTELVTLASPKSCTFHRAFDQIPDKLHALEEVIRCGFQTILTAGGGTSAVAGIETIERLVERSQGRIAIMPGGGIRSSNIADLKSTVGSQWFHSAAITDRDEVADVNEIRELKALS
;
A
#
# COMPACT_ATOMS: atom_id res chain seq x y z
N MET A 1 9.84 8.86 -5.16
CA MET A 1 8.38 9.02 -5.34
C MET A 1 7.68 8.73 -4.03
N LEU A 2 6.59 9.43 -3.76
CA LEU A 2 5.90 9.44 -2.49
C LEU A 2 4.43 9.05 -2.66
N GLU A 3 4.02 7.97 -2.02
CA GLU A 3 2.62 7.62 -1.81
C GLU A 3 2.17 8.05 -0.41
N ILE A 4 1.00 8.69 -0.32
CA ILE A 4 0.38 9.04 0.95
C ILE A 4 -0.88 8.23 1.20
N ALA A 5 -0.92 7.49 2.31
CA ALA A 5 -2.14 6.86 2.82
C ALA A 5 -3.09 7.91 3.39
N CYS A 6 -4.28 7.99 2.81
CA CYS A 6 -5.31 8.97 3.18
C CYS A 6 -6.56 8.25 3.67
N PHE A 7 -7.03 8.62 4.85
CA PHE A 7 -8.21 8.02 5.50
C PHE A 7 -9.47 8.87 5.37
N ASN A 8 -9.36 9.99 4.66
CA ASN A 8 -10.47 10.88 4.32
C ASN A 8 -10.11 11.73 3.09
N ASN A 9 -11.13 12.28 2.42
CA ASN A 9 -10.94 13.06 1.20
C ASN A 9 -10.20 14.40 1.43
N HIS A 10 -10.24 14.94 2.64
CA HIS A 10 -9.52 16.17 2.94
C HIS A 10 -8.01 15.94 2.93
N SER A 11 -7.52 14.92 3.66
CA SER A 11 -6.11 14.48 3.63
C SER A 11 -5.63 14.17 2.22
N ALA A 12 -6.47 13.55 1.39
CA ALA A 12 -6.11 13.23 0.01
C ALA A 12 -5.92 14.48 -0.87
N CYS A 13 -6.76 15.51 -0.70
CA CYS A 13 -6.56 16.79 -1.38
C CYS A 13 -5.28 17.48 -0.90
N LEU A 14 -5.04 17.50 0.41
CA LEU A 14 -3.83 18.04 1.02
C LEU A 14 -2.57 17.33 0.52
N ALA A 15 -2.62 16.00 0.34
CA ALA A 15 -1.51 15.23 -0.16
C ALA A 15 -1.14 15.63 -1.60
N GLU A 16 -2.12 15.81 -2.49
CA GLU A 16 -1.85 16.32 -3.83
C GLU A 16 -1.31 17.75 -3.81
N GLU A 17 -1.92 18.66 -3.05
CA GLU A 17 -1.46 20.05 -2.91
C GLU A 17 -0.03 20.15 -2.35
N ALA A 18 0.38 19.17 -1.53
CA ALA A 18 1.71 19.06 -0.97
C ALA A 18 2.72 18.34 -1.89
N GLY A 19 2.26 17.80 -3.03
CA GLY A 19 3.11 17.20 -4.06
C GLY A 19 3.29 15.69 -3.96
N ALA A 20 2.39 14.95 -3.30
CA ALA A 20 2.38 13.49 -3.37
C ALA A 20 2.27 13.00 -4.83
N ASP A 21 2.93 11.89 -5.15
CA ASP A 21 2.87 11.29 -6.49
C ASP A 21 1.68 10.35 -6.65
N ARG A 22 1.16 9.82 -5.53
CA ARG A 22 0.06 8.85 -5.48
C ARG A 22 -0.66 8.90 -4.14
N ILE A 23 -1.96 8.62 -4.16
CA ILE A 23 -2.77 8.45 -2.94
C ILE A 23 -3.11 6.96 -2.80
N GLU A 24 -2.95 6.42 -1.59
CA GLU A 24 -3.67 5.21 -1.17
C GLU A 24 -4.91 5.64 -0.37
N LEU A 25 -6.11 5.41 -0.91
CA LEU A 25 -7.36 5.73 -0.24
C LEU A 25 -7.83 4.55 0.62
N CYS A 26 -7.96 4.82 1.91
CA CYS A 26 -8.35 3.87 2.94
C CYS A 26 -9.55 4.38 3.75
N ALA A 27 -10.24 3.46 4.42
CA ALA A 27 -11.07 3.74 5.60
C ALA A 27 -10.39 3.20 6.87
N ASP A 28 -10.90 3.55 8.05
CA ASP A 28 -10.53 3.00 9.37
C ASP A 28 -9.01 2.98 9.67
N TYR A 29 -8.43 4.15 9.99
CA TYR A 29 -7.02 4.28 10.36
C TYR A 29 -6.62 3.37 11.53
N ALA A 30 -7.47 3.28 12.54
CA ALA A 30 -7.23 2.51 13.77
C ALA A 30 -6.91 1.01 13.55
N VAL A 31 -7.33 0.44 12.42
CA VAL A 31 -7.08 -0.98 12.08
C VAL A 31 -6.09 -1.15 10.93
N GLY A 32 -5.43 -0.06 10.52
CA GLY A 32 -4.43 -0.04 9.47
C GLY A 32 -4.99 0.00 8.04
N GLY A 33 -6.23 0.44 7.85
CA GLY A 33 -6.84 0.57 6.52
C GLY A 33 -7.85 -0.53 6.19
N THR A 34 -9.05 -0.14 5.80
CA THR A 34 -10.08 -0.99 5.20
C THR A 34 -10.55 -0.39 3.87
N THR A 35 -11.37 -1.15 3.15
CA THR A 35 -11.96 -0.70 1.89
C THR A 35 -12.81 0.55 2.12
N PRO A 36 -12.52 1.68 1.45
CA PRO A 36 -13.31 2.89 1.60
C PRO A 36 -14.71 2.73 1.00
N ARG A 37 -15.58 3.72 1.23
CA ARG A 37 -16.88 3.76 0.54
C ARG A 37 -16.69 4.21 -0.91
N LEU A 38 -17.50 3.67 -1.82
CA LEU A 38 -17.43 4.01 -3.24
C LEU A 38 -17.71 5.49 -3.48
N GLU A 39 -18.60 6.07 -2.69
CA GLU A 39 -18.97 7.48 -2.73
C GLU A 39 -17.79 8.38 -2.38
N ASP A 40 -16.96 7.98 -1.42
CA ASP A 40 -15.78 8.74 -1.01
C ASP A 40 -14.76 8.77 -2.14
N CYS A 41 -14.48 7.63 -2.77
CA CYS A 41 -13.58 7.55 -3.92
C CYS A 41 -14.11 8.32 -5.14
N THR A 42 -15.42 8.24 -5.42
CA THR A 42 -16.05 8.99 -6.52
C THR A 42 -15.92 10.49 -6.30
N LEU A 43 -16.18 10.96 -5.08
CA LEU A 43 -16.01 12.36 -4.71
C LEU A 43 -14.55 12.79 -4.82
N LEU A 44 -13.61 11.95 -4.37
CA LEU A 44 -12.18 12.25 -4.42
C LEU A 44 -11.67 12.35 -5.86
N ARG A 45 -12.07 11.45 -6.75
CA ARG A 45 -11.65 11.45 -8.15
C ARG A 45 -11.96 12.77 -8.87
N ASN A 46 -13.04 13.45 -8.48
CA ASN A 46 -13.42 14.77 -9.00
C ASN A 46 -12.59 15.93 -8.44
N LYS A 47 -11.78 15.69 -7.39
CA LYS A 47 -11.01 16.72 -6.68
C LYS A 47 -9.51 16.63 -6.94
N VAL A 48 -8.99 15.42 -7.15
CA VAL A 48 -7.57 15.20 -7.40
C VAL A 48 -7.30 14.75 -8.83
N GLN A 49 -6.07 14.91 -9.30
CA GLN A 49 -5.56 14.50 -10.61
C GLN A 49 -4.53 13.37 -10.52
N ILE A 50 -3.78 13.28 -9.42
CA ILE A 50 -2.83 12.17 -9.20
C ILE A 50 -3.53 10.80 -9.10
N PRO A 51 -2.80 9.69 -9.30
CA PRO A 51 -3.37 8.35 -9.22
C PRO A 51 -3.93 8.02 -7.83
N ILE A 52 -5.11 7.39 -7.81
CA ILE A 52 -5.77 6.90 -6.60
C ILE A 52 -5.71 5.37 -6.59
N PHE A 53 -4.98 4.82 -5.62
CA PHE A 53 -4.98 3.41 -5.33
C PHE A 53 -5.95 3.13 -4.19
N VAL A 54 -6.87 2.19 -4.39
CA VAL A 54 -7.92 1.90 -3.39
C VAL A 54 -7.53 0.66 -2.58
N MET A 55 -7.58 0.79 -1.25
CA MET A 55 -7.49 -0.35 -0.35
C MET A 55 -8.65 -1.32 -0.62
N ASN A 56 -8.35 -2.59 -0.83
CA ASN A 56 -9.31 -3.67 -0.95
C ASN A 56 -9.06 -4.65 0.20
N ARG A 57 -9.56 -4.29 1.37
CA ARG A 57 -9.44 -5.03 2.63
C ARG A 57 -10.78 -4.98 3.37
N PRO A 58 -11.51 -6.11 3.50
CA PRO A 58 -12.89 -6.08 3.99
C PRO A 58 -13.01 -5.81 5.49
N ARG A 59 -11.93 -6.04 6.26
CA ARG A 59 -11.87 -5.80 7.71
C ARG A 59 -10.44 -5.65 8.23
N GLY A 60 -10.32 -5.15 9.46
CA GLY A 60 -9.10 -5.22 10.25
C GLY A 60 -8.69 -6.65 10.66
N GLY A 61 -7.54 -6.75 11.34
CA GLY A 61 -7.02 -8.03 11.84
C GLY A 61 -6.27 -8.85 10.80
N SER A 62 -6.50 -10.17 10.80
CA SER A 62 -5.81 -11.14 9.94
C SER A 62 -6.05 -10.92 8.44
N PHE A 63 -5.16 -11.49 7.62
CA PHE A 63 -5.23 -11.49 6.16
C PHE A 63 -5.66 -12.84 5.57
N VAL A 64 -6.10 -13.76 6.43
CA VAL A 64 -6.77 -15.00 6.05
C VAL A 64 -8.26 -14.70 5.99
N TYR A 65 -8.85 -14.85 4.82
CA TYR A 65 -10.23 -14.45 4.54
C TYR A 65 -11.13 -15.65 4.29
N THR A 66 -12.37 -15.53 4.72
CA THR A 66 -13.42 -16.50 4.37
C THR A 66 -13.86 -16.32 2.92
N GLU A 67 -14.52 -17.32 2.33
CA GLU A 67 -15.07 -17.19 0.97
C GLU A 67 -16.06 -16.03 0.80
N ALA A 68 -16.83 -15.70 1.85
CA ALA A 68 -17.73 -14.55 1.82
C ALA A 68 -16.96 -13.22 1.75
N GLU A 69 -15.83 -13.13 2.45
CA GLU A 69 -14.95 -11.96 2.42
C GLU A 69 -14.21 -11.83 1.10
N LEU A 70 -13.74 -12.95 0.54
CA LEU A 70 -13.12 -12.99 -0.80
C LEU A 70 -14.12 -12.61 -1.90
N THR A 71 -15.37 -13.08 -1.79
CA THR A 71 -16.46 -12.65 -2.69
C THR A 71 -16.66 -11.15 -2.61
N LYS A 72 -16.71 -10.58 -1.40
CA LYS A 72 -16.78 -9.13 -1.22
C LYS A 72 -15.59 -8.39 -1.85
N MET A 73 -14.37 -8.91 -1.71
CA MET A 73 -13.18 -8.33 -2.32
C MET A 73 -13.29 -8.27 -3.85
N ARG A 74 -13.73 -9.36 -4.49
CA ARG A 74 -14.00 -9.42 -5.94
C ARG A 74 -15.05 -8.40 -6.38
N ASP A 75 -16.16 -8.32 -5.65
CA ASP A 75 -17.23 -7.36 -5.93
C ASP A 75 -16.73 -5.92 -5.80
N ASP A 76 -15.96 -5.62 -4.77
CA ASP A 76 -15.40 -4.29 -4.56
C ASP A 76 -14.40 -3.94 -5.70
N ILE A 77 -13.50 -4.83 -6.11
CA ILE A 77 -12.63 -4.58 -7.27
C ILE A 77 -13.46 -4.19 -8.50
N SER A 78 -14.53 -4.94 -8.78
CA SER A 78 -15.41 -4.67 -9.93
C SER A 78 -16.08 -3.29 -9.82
N ARG A 79 -16.53 -2.90 -8.63
CA ARG A 79 -17.21 -1.62 -8.38
C ARG A 79 -16.28 -0.41 -8.49
N PHE A 80 -15.04 -0.54 -8.05
CA PHE A 80 -14.06 0.55 -8.04
C PHE A 80 -13.28 0.68 -9.36
N LYS A 81 -13.31 -0.33 -10.24
CA LYS A 81 -12.43 -0.45 -11.42
C LYS A 81 -12.43 0.76 -12.37
N ASP A 82 -13.59 1.40 -12.53
CA ASP A 82 -13.75 2.55 -13.42
C ASP A 82 -13.25 3.86 -12.81
N ILE A 83 -13.07 3.92 -11.49
CA ILE A 83 -12.73 5.14 -10.74
C ILE A 83 -11.30 5.08 -10.17
N ALA A 84 -10.86 3.89 -9.75
CA ALA A 84 -9.53 3.67 -9.20
C ALA A 84 -8.47 3.51 -10.30
N ASP A 85 -7.25 3.95 -10.00
CA ASP A 85 -6.07 3.78 -10.87
C ASP A 85 -5.26 2.53 -10.51
N GLY A 86 -5.46 2.01 -9.31
CA GLY A 86 -4.86 0.77 -8.82
C GLY A 86 -5.55 0.26 -7.56
N PHE A 87 -5.12 -0.92 -7.12
CA PHE A 87 -5.68 -1.60 -5.96
C PHE A 87 -4.59 -2.04 -4.99
N VAL A 88 -4.93 -2.06 -3.70
CA VAL A 88 -4.01 -2.49 -2.64
C VAL A 88 -4.67 -3.59 -1.83
N PHE A 89 -4.07 -4.78 -1.79
CA PHE A 89 -4.60 -5.93 -1.04
C PHE A 89 -3.49 -6.95 -0.78
N GLY A 90 -3.80 -8.02 -0.07
CA GLY A 90 -2.90 -9.16 0.08
C GLY A 90 -3.58 -10.24 0.90
N VAL A 91 -3.74 -11.41 0.31
CA VAL A 91 -4.38 -12.57 0.96
C VAL A 91 -3.31 -13.54 1.43
N LEU A 92 -3.42 -14.00 2.68
CA LEU A 92 -2.61 -15.07 3.22
C LEU A 92 -3.45 -16.34 3.41
N ASP A 93 -2.82 -17.50 3.32
CA ASP A 93 -3.44 -18.77 3.66
C ASP A 93 -3.38 -19.06 5.17
N GLU A 94 -4.00 -20.15 5.61
CA GLU A 94 -4.00 -20.58 7.02
C GLU A 94 -2.60 -20.88 7.58
N SER A 95 -1.60 -21.09 6.72
CA SER A 95 -0.21 -21.28 7.11
C SER A 95 0.58 -19.97 7.25
N GLY A 96 -0.05 -18.83 6.94
CA GLY A 96 0.57 -17.51 6.97
C GLY A 96 1.47 -17.24 5.77
N MET A 97 1.28 -17.98 4.67
CA MET A 97 1.99 -17.83 3.40
C MET A 97 1.11 -17.11 2.37
N VAL A 98 1.66 -16.74 1.22
CA VAL A 98 0.88 -16.07 0.16
C VAL A 98 -0.17 -17.03 -0.36
N ASP A 99 -1.45 -16.65 -0.33
CA ASP A 99 -2.48 -17.40 -1.03
C ASP A 99 -2.39 -17.11 -2.53
N VAL A 100 -1.56 -17.89 -3.24
CA VAL A 100 -1.27 -17.66 -4.66
C VAL A 100 -2.54 -17.71 -5.50
N ALA A 101 -3.48 -18.59 -5.19
CA ALA A 101 -4.70 -18.78 -5.98
C ALA A 101 -5.59 -17.55 -5.87
N GLN A 102 -5.93 -17.13 -4.64
CA GLN A 102 -6.83 -15.99 -4.42
C GLN A 102 -6.21 -14.68 -4.90
N ASN A 103 -4.92 -14.47 -4.63
CA ASN A 103 -4.25 -13.25 -5.10
C ASN A 103 -4.17 -13.17 -6.63
N THR A 104 -3.86 -14.28 -7.32
CA THR A 104 -3.82 -14.30 -8.81
C THR A 104 -5.18 -13.97 -9.41
N GLU A 105 -6.27 -14.48 -8.81
CA GLU A 105 -7.62 -14.18 -9.24
C GLU A 105 -7.95 -12.68 -9.10
N LEU A 106 -7.67 -12.09 -7.92
CA LEU A 106 -7.92 -10.68 -7.66
C LEU A 106 -7.08 -9.76 -8.57
N VAL A 107 -5.80 -10.07 -8.79
CA VAL A 107 -4.94 -9.33 -9.73
C VAL A 107 -5.49 -9.43 -11.16
N THR A 108 -5.93 -10.61 -11.58
CA THR A 108 -6.54 -10.80 -12.91
C THR A 108 -7.82 -9.99 -13.05
N LEU A 109 -8.66 -9.94 -12.02
CA LEU A 109 -9.89 -9.16 -12.00
C LEU A 109 -9.61 -7.65 -12.03
N ALA A 110 -8.56 -7.19 -11.35
CA ALA A 110 -8.15 -5.78 -11.34
C ALA A 110 -7.55 -5.30 -12.68
N SER A 111 -6.97 -6.21 -13.48
CA SER A 111 -6.34 -5.91 -14.77
C SER A 111 -7.25 -5.07 -15.69
N PRO A 112 -6.75 -3.99 -16.33
CA PRO A 112 -5.33 -3.62 -16.48
C PRO A 112 -4.77 -2.71 -15.37
N LYS A 113 -5.48 -2.54 -14.24
CA LYS A 113 -5.04 -1.66 -13.15
C LYS A 113 -3.89 -2.32 -12.36
N SER A 114 -2.92 -1.53 -11.95
CA SER A 114 -1.79 -2.01 -11.14
C SER A 114 -2.24 -2.41 -9.73
N CYS A 115 -1.62 -3.43 -9.17
CA CYS A 115 -1.89 -3.91 -7.81
C CYS A 115 -0.64 -3.82 -6.92
N THR A 116 -0.86 -3.45 -5.66
CA THR A 116 0.14 -3.45 -4.58
C THR A 116 -0.19 -4.56 -3.59
N PHE A 117 0.76 -5.46 -3.34
CA PHE A 117 0.67 -6.41 -2.24
C PHE A 117 1.04 -5.69 -0.93
N HIS A 118 0.06 -5.51 -0.06
CA HIS A 118 0.22 -4.66 1.12
C HIS A 118 0.98 -5.33 2.28
N ARG A 119 0.93 -4.71 3.47
CA ARG A 119 1.66 -5.13 4.68
C ARG A 119 1.30 -6.51 5.25
N ALA A 120 0.37 -7.26 4.65
CA ALA A 120 0.31 -8.71 4.87
C ALA A 120 1.68 -9.39 4.66
N PHE A 121 2.50 -8.83 3.76
CA PHE A 121 3.86 -9.29 3.50
C PHE A 121 4.74 -9.30 4.77
N ASP A 122 4.53 -8.34 5.68
CA ASP A 122 5.29 -8.25 6.93
C ASP A 122 5.02 -9.43 7.86
N GLN A 123 3.90 -10.16 7.71
CA GLN A 123 3.57 -11.32 8.55
C GLN A 123 4.21 -12.64 8.07
N ILE A 124 4.65 -12.72 6.81
CA ILE A 124 5.12 -13.98 6.20
C ILE A 124 6.56 -14.29 6.63
N PRO A 125 6.91 -15.38 7.30
CA PRO A 125 8.28 -15.57 7.81
C PRO A 125 9.40 -15.53 6.74
N ASP A 126 9.21 -16.18 5.59
CA ASP A 126 10.19 -16.19 4.50
C ASP A 126 9.86 -15.13 3.43
N LYS A 127 10.47 -13.95 3.60
CA LYS A 127 10.28 -12.77 2.75
C LYS A 127 10.76 -13.00 1.32
N LEU A 128 11.86 -13.73 1.13
CA LEU A 128 12.46 -13.92 -0.19
C LEU A 128 11.67 -14.95 -1.00
N HIS A 129 11.14 -15.97 -0.35
CA HIS A 129 10.17 -16.86 -0.98
C HIS A 129 8.88 -16.11 -1.35
N ALA A 130 8.31 -15.37 -0.40
CA ALA A 130 7.09 -14.59 -0.61
C ALA A 130 7.22 -13.58 -1.77
N LEU A 131 8.40 -12.96 -1.93
CA LEU A 131 8.69 -12.07 -3.06
C LEU A 131 8.42 -12.75 -4.40
N GLU A 132 8.93 -13.98 -4.60
CA GLU A 132 8.75 -14.71 -5.85
C GLU A 132 7.29 -15.13 -6.07
N GLU A 133 6.57 -15.47 -5.00
CA GLU A 133 5.14 -15.79 -5.08
C GLU A 133 4.29 -14.57 -5.45
N VAL A 134 4.57 -13.41 -4.84
CA VAL A 134 3.87 -12.16 -5.16
C VAL A 134 4.15 -11.71 -6.60
N ILE A 135 5.38 -11.86 -7.09
CA ILE A 135 5.72 -11.62 -8.50
C ILE A 135 4.90 -12.55 -9.42
N ARG A 136 4.83 -13.85 -9.08
CA ARG A 136 4.07 -14.84 -9.86
C ARG A 136 2.56 -14.55 -9.90
N CYS A 137 2.00 -13.98 -8.83
CA CYS A 137 0.60 -13.54 -8.80
C CYS A 137 0.34 -12.34 -9.72
N GLY A 138 1.38 -11.61 -10.14
CA GLY A 138 1.29 -10.50 -11.08
C GLY A 138 1.17 -9.12 -10.43
N PHE A 139 1.54 -8.95 -9.16
CA PHE A 139 1.60 -7.62 -8.53
C PHE A 139 2.73 -6.76 -9.11
N GLN A 140 2.55 -5.44 -9.09
CA GLN A 140 3.55 -4.47 -9.54
C GLN A 140 4.31 -3.83 -8.38
N THR A 141 3.78 -3.92 -7.15
CA THR A 141 4.42 -3.31 -5.97
C THR A 141 4.21 -4.17 -4.72
N ILE A 142 5.20 -4.18 -3.82
CA ILE A 142 5.08 -4.71 -2.45
C ILE A 142 5.26 -3.55 -1.48
N LEU A 143 4.29 -3.33 -0.59
CA LEU A 143 4.40 -2.40 0.53
C LEU A 143 4.84 -3.17 1.80
N THR A 144 5.98 -2.80 2.37
CA THR A 144 6.62 -3.59 3.43
C THR A 144 7.43 -2.75 4.42
N ALA A 145 7.42 -3.16 5.69
CA ALA A 145 8.35 -2.71 6.72
C ALA A 145 9.55 -3.67 6.89
N GLY A 146 9.73 -4.62 5.96
CA GLY A 146 10.77 -5.65 6.03
C GLY A 146 10.51 -6.70 7.12
N GLY A 147 9.26 -6.83 7.60
CA GLY A 147 8.94 -7.63 8.78
C GLY A 147 9.35 -6.99 10.12
N GLY A 148 9.89 -5.78 10.11
CA GLY A 148 10.20 -5.00 11.31
C GLY A 148 8.98 -4.25 11.87
N THR A 149 9.13 -3.69 13.07
CA THR A 149 8.12 -2.78 13.66
C THR A 149 8.03 -1.44 12.91
N SER A 150 9.06 -1.08 12.14
CA SER A 150 9.12 0.05 11.22
C SER A 150 10.01 -0.31 10.02
N ALA A 151 9.93 0.46 8.93
CA ALA A 151 10.81 0.30 7.78
C ALA A 151 12.30 0.43 8.15
N VAL A 152 12.62 1.30 9.10
CA VAL A 152 14.00 1.46 9.62
C VAL A 152 14.45 0.19 10.35
N ALA A 153 13.57 -0.43 11.15
CA ALA A 153 13.89 -1.67 11.86
C ALA A 153 14.07 -2.86 10.91
N GLY A 154 13.38 -2.88 9.76
CA GLY A 154 13.51 -3.93 8.74
C GLY A 154 14.40 -3.57 7.55
N ILE A 155 15.24 -2.53 7.66
CA ILE A 155 15.96 -1.93 6.53
C ILE A 155 16.83 -2.93 5.74
N GLU A 156 17.56 -3.82 6.43
CA GLU A 156 18.42 -4.84 5.80
C GLU A 156 17.59 -5.83 4.96
N THR A 157 16.38 -6.16 5.43
CA THR A 157 15.49 -7.07 4.69
C THR A 157 14.91 -6.38 3.48
N ILE A 158 14.56 -5.09 3.60
CA ILE A 158 14.10 -4.28 2.47
C ILE A 158 15.19 -4.15 1.41
N GLU A 159 16.43 -3.88 1.78
CA GLU A 159 17.57 -3.83 0.86
C GLU A 159 17.73 -5.14 0.07
N ARG A 160 17.70 -6.29 0.77
CA ARG A 160 17.75 -7.61 0.13
C ARG A 160 16.58 -7.87 -0.81
N LEU A 161 15.38 -7.39 -0.46
CA LEU A 161 14.20 -7.49 -1.33
C LEU A 161 14.36 -6.64 -2.59
N VAL A 162 14.88 -5.42 -2.47
CA VAL A 162 15.15 -4.55 -3.62
C VAL A 162 16.16 -5.22 -4.55
N GLU A 163 17.28 -5.70 -4.02
CA GLU A 163 18.30 -6.41 -4.81
C GLU A 163 17.72 -7.63 -5.53
N ARG A 164 16.96 -8.48 -4.80
CA ARG A 164 16.37 -9.69 -5.37
C ARG A 164 15.22 -9.43 -6.32
N SER A 165 14.51 -8.32 -6.19
CA SER A 165 13.43 -7.96 -7.11
C SER A 165 13.93 -7.81 -8.55
N GLN A 166 15.18 -7.33 -8.72
CA GLN A 166 15.79 -7.08 -10.03
C GLN A 166 14.90 -6.25 -10.98
N GLY A 167 14.10 -5.33 -10.42
CA GLY A 167 13.17 -4.48 -11.18
C GLY A 167 11.90 -5.18 -11.69
N ARG A 168 11.69 -6.47 -11.36
CA ARG A 168 10.48 -7.22 -11.73
C ARG A 168 9.23 -6.73 -10.98
N ILE A 169 9.44 -6.18 -9.79
CA ILE A 169 8.41 -5.61 -8.91
C ILE A 169 9.02 -4.46 -8.11
N ALA A 170 8.25 -3.41 -7.85
CA ALA A 170 8.69 -2.32 -6.99
C ALA A 170 8.59 -2.72 -5.51
N ILE A 171 9.66 -2.53 -4.74
CA ILE A 171 9.61 -2.67 -3.28
C ILE A 171 9.43 -1.28 -2.69
N MET A 172 8.31 -1.04 -2.03
CA MET A 172 7.94 0.25 -1.44
C MET A 172 8.03 0.15 0.09
N PRO A 173 9.08 0.73 0.70
CA PRO A 173 9.17 0.80 2.15
C PRO A 173 7.99 1.57 2.72
N GLY A 174 7.43 1.05 3.81
CA GLY A 174 6.37 1.70 4.58
C GLY A 174 6.38 1.25 6.03
N GLY A 175 5.65 1.98 6.88
CA GLY A 175 5.64 1.75 8.33
C GLY A 175 6.60 2.69 9.06
N GLY A 176 6.06 3.79 9.58
CA GLY A 176 6.80 4.76 10.38
C GLY A 176 7.74 5.69 9.60
N ILE A 177 7.58 5.79 8.27
CA ILE A 177 8.39 6.71 7.45
C ILE A 177 7.97 8.15 7.71
N ARG A 178 8.95 9.02 7.97
CA ARG A 178 8.81 10.45 8.25
C ARG A 178 9.95 11.22 7.59
N SER A 179 9.82 12.54 7.50
CA SER A 179 10.87 13.42 6.98
C SER A 179 12.21 13.21 7.70
N SER A 180 12.15 12.88 9.00
CA SER A 180 13.30 12.59 9.84
C SER A 180 14.07 11.30 9.51
N ASN A 181 13.51 10.36 8.72
CA ASN A 181 14.16 9.07 8.45
C ASN A 181 14.17 8.63 6.98
N ILE A 182 13.41 9.29 6.11
CA ILE A 182 13.30 8.90 4.69
C ILE A 182 14.62 9.01 3.93
N ALA A 183 15.46 10.01 4.25
CA ALA A 183 16.75 10.21 3.58
C ALA A 183 17.71 9.02 3.81
N ASP A 184 17.81 8.57 5.06
CA ASP A 184 18.64 7.43 5.44
C ASP A 184 18.13 6.14 4.79
N LEU A 185 16.80 5.91 4.84
CA LEU A 185 16.16 4.79 4.18
C LEU A 185 16.47 4.76 2.69
N LYS A 186 16.29 5.89 2.00
CA LYS A 186 16.54 6.01 0.56
C LYS A 186 17.99 5.74 0.19
N SER A 187 18.94 6.26 0.96
CA SER A 187 20.36 6.05 0.73
C SER A 187 20.78 4.59 0.87
N THR A 188 20.08 3.83 1.73
CA THR A 188 20.41 2.43 2.03
C THR A 188 19.72 1.46 1.08
N VAL A 189 18.40 1.57 0.93
CA VAL A 189 17.62 0.52 0.24
C VAL A 189 17.51 0.73 -1.27
N GLY A 190 17.79 1.93 -1.77
CA GLY A 190 17.72 2.23 -3.21
C GLY A 190 16.31 2.14 -3.83
N SER A 191 15.26 2.16 -3.00
CA SER A 191 13.87 2.16 -3.51
C SER A 191 13.49 3.50 -4.15
N GLN A 192 12.64 3.43 -5.17
CA GLN A 192 12.09 4.59 -5.87
C GLN A 192 10.78 5.09 -5.26
N TRP A 193 10.08 4.27 -4.48
CA TRP A 193 8.77 4.58 -3.90
C TRP A 193 8.82 4.47 -2.39
N PHE A 194 8.26 5.43 -1.68
CA PHE A 194 8.09 5.41 -0.23
C PHE A 194 6.63 5.66 0.14
N HIS A 195 6.18 5.00 1.20
CA HIS A 195 4.80 5.10 1.68
C HIS A 195 4.77 5.68 3.09
N SER A 196 3.94 6.71 3.29
CA SER A 196 3.68 7.30 4.60
C SER A 196 2.21 7.70 4.76
N ALA A 197 1.70 7.68 5.98
CA ALA A 197 0.42 8.33 6.28
C ALA A 197 0.58 9.85 6.49
N ALA A 198 1.79 10.32 6.80
CA ALA A 198 2.09 11.71 7.14
C ALA A 198 1.16 12.34 8.21
N ILE A 199 0.54 11.53 9.06
CA ILE A 199 -0.23 11.99 10.23
C ILE A 199 0.76 12.21 11.38
N THR A 200 0.83 13.42 11.92
CA THR A 200 1.76 13.85 12.97
C THR A 200 1.07 14.11 14.32
N ASP A 201 -0.25 14.22 14.31
CA ASP A 201 -1.09 14.49 15.47
C ASP A 201 -2.13 13.37 15.69
N ARG A 202 -3.20 13.68 16.44
CA ARG A 202 -4.26 12.72 16.79
C ARG A 202 -5.48 12.80 15.88
N ASP A 203 -5.53 13.75 14.93
CA ASP A 203 -6.78 14.09 14.22
C ASP A 203 -6.96 13.32 12.92
N GLU A 204 -6.11 12.32 12.64
CA GLU A 204 -6.15 11.47 11.43
C GLU A 204 -6.12 12.26 10.11
N VAL A 205 -5.67 13.52 10.18
CA VAL A 205 -5.44 14.40 9.02
C VAL A 205 -3.97 14.38 8.65
N ALA A 206 -3.68 14.29 7.36
CA ALA A 206 -2.31 14.30 6.88
C ALA A 206 -1.70 15.72 6.98
N ASP A 207 -0.49 15.81 7.51
CA ASP A 207 0.23 17.06 7.72
C ASP A 207 0.90 17.53 6.44
N VAL A 208 0.45 18.66 5.91
CA VAL A 208 0.94 19.26 4.66
C VAL A 208 2.44 19.55 4.71
N ASN A 209 2.97 20.00 5.84
CA ASN A 209 4.39 20.33 5.96
C ASN A 209 5.23 19.06 5.96
N GLU A 210 4.79 18.03 6.70
CA GLU A 210 5.42 16.72 6.69
C GLU A 210 5.45 16.11 5.28
N ILE A 211 4.36 16.21 4.51
CA ILE A 211 4.32 15.71 3.13
C ILE A 211 5.29 16.47 2.24
N ARG A 212 5.39 17.80 2.37
CA ARG A 212 6.35 18.61 1.58
C ARG A 212 7.79 18.23 1.89
N GLU A 213 8.11 18.03 3.17
CA GLU A 213 9.44 17.60 3.59
C GLU A 213 9.77 16.18 3.10
N LEU A 214 8.84 15.23 3.27
CA LEU A 214 8.95 13.88 2.70
C LEU A 214 9.18 13.95 1.19
N LYS A 215 8.39 14.75 0.46
CA LYS A 215 8.49 14.89 -0.99
C LYS A 215 9.84 15.41 -1.43
N ALA A 216 10.38 16.41 -0.74
CA ALA A 216 11.70 16.98 -1.02
C ALA A 216 12.84 15.97 -0.86
N LEU A 217 12.66 14.95 -0.01
CA LEU A 217 13.65 13.92 0.28
C LEU A 217 13.45 12.61 -0.52
N SER A 218 12.21 12.36 -0.97
CA SER A 218 11.77 11.13 -1.67
C SER A 218 12.25 10.94 -3.10
#